data_AF-A0AAP2D6N3-F1
#
_entry.id   AF-A0AAP2D6N3-F1
#
_cell.length_a   1.000
_cell.length_b   1.000
_cell.length_c   1.000
_cell.angle_alpha   90.00
_cell.angle_beta   90.00
_cell.angle_gamma   90.00
#
_symmetry.space_group_name_H-M   'P 1'
#
loop_
_entity.id
_entity.type
_entity.pdbx_description
1 polymer ?
#
loop_
_entity_poly.entity_id
_entity_poly.type
_entity_poly.pdbx_seq_one_letter_code
_entity_poly.pdbx_strand_id
1 'polypeptide(L)'
;MNKPFLKFTAFFLAGAMLVACGSDDDVTKSNDETGAEFPTEFSDLTVEENKSKLQDNGIEFTNSVETLKNSSGIETSIAFAGFAADGDLEVGGRKSALPIFDLVNNLRNFAQNDRPVDKTLGGLRTSAEVESIQAELDNAAGTYTYNGQGWDYVAAASGKIVFKFPSKDNGTTNNAEYTIYGYTGVNVTNSAIDGEGYTGEYPTGLKIDLAIDGQKKLEYSFAAAYNSKGEPTSLTIAVKVDAFVLAYEVSNDVSKASVRYSLKENDKNLYVLGADAEGNFDTDNIEDSNGGDDVVNKGTIYFQLLNIKFSGEIDVKALMTALEAIPQMEDDLEEEKAEAAAYNANTQMVIFYADSKKKIAEGEVVAVTKTDTYTYQDCEWVDEIQDWICEEKEYTDVYNTKDLQLVFADESRMSIETYIESGFGELTNKLEELLGEE
;
A
#
# COMPACT_ATOMS: atom_id res chain seq x y z
N MET A 1 -12.34 -16.27 -18.91
CA MET A 1 -12.25 -15.12 -17.98
C MET A 1 -10.94 -15.18 -17.20
N ASN A 2 -9.95 -14.38 -17.62
CA ASN A 2 -8.58 -14.52 -17.15
C ASN A 2 -8.46 -13.98 -15.71
N LYS A 3 -8.23 -14.91 -14.76
CA LYS A 3 -8.15 -14.64 -13.31
C LYS A 3 -7.10 -13.60 -12.90
N PRO A 4 -5.98 -13.32 -13.60
CA PRO A 4 -5.02 -12.30 -13.15
C PRO A 4 -5.52 -10.87 -13.37
N PHE A 5 -6.24 -10.55 -14.46
CA PHE A 5 -6.80 -9.20 -14.66
C PHE A 5 -7.94 -8.94 -13.66
N LEU A 6 -8.83 -9.91 -13.43
CA LEU A 6 -9.84 -9.79 -12.38
C LEU A 6 -9.25 -9.71 -10.97
N LYS A 7 -8.09 -10.35 -10.71
CA LYS A 7 -7.36 -10.22 -9.44
C LYS A 7 -6.62 -8.89 -9.34
N PHE A 8 -6.16 -8.32 -10.44
CA PHE A 8 -5.62 -6.96 -10.51
C PHE A 8 -6.76 -5.97 -10.24
N THR A 9 -7.86 -6.00 -11.00
CA THR A 9 -9.04 -5.15 -10.77
C THR A 9 -9.71 -5.39 -9.40
N ALA A 10 -9.71 -6.62 -8.85
CA ALA A 10 -10.23 -6.91 -7.50
C ALA A 10 -9.26 -6.55 -6.37
N PHE A 11 -7.94 -6.57 -6.58
CA PHE A 11 -6.98 -5.92 -5.65
C PHE A 11 -7.19 -4.41 -5.65
N PHE A 12 -7.50 -3.84 -6.82
CA PHE A 12 -7.72 -2.41 -7.02
C PHE A 12 -9.08 -1.93 -6.45
N LEU A 13 -10.11 -2.76 -6.51
CA LEU A 13 -11.43 -2.51 -5.90
C LEU A 13 -11.45 -2.84 -4.40
N ALA A 14 -10.76 -3.88 -3.92
CA ALA A 14 -10.72 -4.20 -2.48
C ALA A 14 -9.95 -3.15 -1.65
N GLY A 15 -9.00 -2.44 -2.27
CA GLY A 15 -8.34 -1.29 -1.63
C GLY A 15 -9.21 -0.01 -1.60
N ALA A 16 -10.09 0.15 -2.60
CA ALA A 16 -10.99 1.30 -2.71
C ALA A 16 -12.34 1.10 -1.98
N MET A 17 -12.74 -0.13 -1.68
CA MET A 17 -13.99 -0.46 -0.97
C MET A 17 -13.96 -0.22 0.54
N LEU A 18 -12.87 0.28 1.13
CA LEU A 18 -12.70 0.30 2.59
C LEU A 18 -12.81 1.64 3.30
N VAL A 19 -13.05 2.75 2.62
CA VAL A 19 -13.23 4.00 3.36
C VAL A 19 -14.18 4.86 2.57
N ALA A 20 -15.09 5.51 3.30
CA ALA A 20 -16.26 6.28 2.87
C ALA A 20 -16.33 7.72 3.52
N CYS A 21 -15.46 8.75 3.30
CA CYS A 21 -15.79 10.21 3.23
C CYS A 21 -14.58 11.23 3.37
N GLY A 22 -14.84 12.55 3.32
CA GLY A 22 -13.97 13.77 3.35
C GLY A 22 -14.53 14.74 4.43
N SER A 23 -13.85 15.71 5.03
CA SER A 23 -13.11 16.89 4.53
C SER A 23 -12.34 17.54 5.70
N ASP A 24 -11.40 18.43 5.33
CA ASP A 24 -10.38 19.22 6.05
C ASP A 24 -10.47 19.53 7.55
N ASP A 25 -9.35 19.26 8.24
CA ASP A 25 -8.74 20.14 9.25
C ASP A 25 -7.20 19.93 9.31
N ASP A 26 -6.48 20.92 9.84
CA ASP A 26 -5.01 21.11 9.88
C ASP A 26 -4.18 19.89 10.35
N VAL A 27 -3.91 18.98 9.43
CA VAL A 27 -2.86 17.96 9.50
C VAL A 27 -1.83 18.28 8.42
N THR A 28 -0.55 17.93 8.61
CA THR A 28 0.45 17.98 7.54
C THR A 28 0.03 17.04 6.41
N LYS A 29 -0.81 17.56 5.52
CA LYS A 29 -1.21 16.90 4.28
C LYS A 29 0.04 16.63 3.46
N SER A 30 0.04 15.50 2.77
CA SER A 30 0.88 15.31 1.61
C SER A 30 0.63 16.49 0.65
N ASN A 31 1.63 17.37 0.49
CA ASN A 31 1.60 18.41 -0.55
C ASN A 31 1.76 17.83 -1.98
N ASP A 32 1.68 16.50 -2.18
CA ASP A 32 1.57 15.94 -3.53
C ASP A 32 0.14 16.08 -4.06
N GLU A 33 -0.14 17.25 -4.61
CA GLU A 33 -1.35 17.55 -5.38
C GLU A 33 -1.37 16.85 -6.76
N THR A 34 -0.35 16.09 -7.13
CA THR A 34 -0.26 15.55 -8.49
C THR A 34 -1.06 14.25 -8.60
N GLY A 35 -2.37 14.37 -8.83
CA GLY A 35 -3.27 13.27 -9.20
C GLY A 35 -2.84 12.54 -10.48
N ALA A 36 -3.75 11.77 -11.10
CA ALA A 36 -3.48 11.19 -12.41
C ALA A 36 -3.24 12.29 -13.45
N GLU A 37 -2.25 12.09 -14.32
CA GLU A 37 -1.92 13.04 -15.39
C GLU A 37 -1.76 12.32 -16.72
N PHE A 38 -2.16 12.97 -17.80
CA PHE A 38 -2.13 12.39 -19.15
C PHE A 38 -1.40 13.32 -20.13
N PRO A 39 -0.06 13.37 -20.07
CA PRO A 39 0.71 14.21 -20.99
C PRO A 39 0.56 13.77 -22.43
N THR A 40 0.65 14.72 -23.36
CA THR A 40 0.39 14.45 -24.79
C THR A 40 1.64 14.24 -25.62
N GLU A 41 2.80 14.70 -25.14
CA GLU A 41 4.06 14.69 -25.91
C GLU A 41 4.97 13.56 -25.46
N PHE A 42 5.52 12.80 -26.40
CA PHE A 42 6.55 11.80 -26.13
C PHE A 42 7.90 12.43 -25.79
N SER A 43 8.69 11.69 -25.03
CA SER A 43 10.12 11.90 -24.81
C SER A 43 10.87 11.78 -26.13
N ASP A 44 11.93 12.57 -26.28
CA ASP A 44 12.84 12.49 -27.43
C ASP A 44 13.81 11.29 -27.33
N LEU A 45 13.76 10.53 -26.22
CA LEU A 45 14.60 9.36 -25.97
C LEU A 45 14.08 8.12 -26.72
N THR A 46 15.01 7.30 -27.19
CA THR A 46 14.73 5.96 -27.74
C THR A 46 14.23 5.00 -26.65
N VAL A 47 13.62 3.88 -27.06
CA VAL A 47 13.15 2.83 -26.14
C VAL A 47 14.25 2.35 -25.19
N GLU A 48 15.46 2.09 -25.72
CA GLU A 48 16.60 1.61 -24.92
C GLU A 48 17.15 2.69 -23.98
N GLU A 49 17.12 3.97 -24.37
CA GLU A 49 17.47 5.08 -23.47
C GLU A 49 16.43 5.25 -22.35
N ASN A 50 15.14 5.08 -22.64
CA ASN A 50 14.09 5.10 -21.61
C ASN A 50 14.27 3.94 -20.61
N LYS A 51 14.61 2.73 -21.08
CA LYS A 51 14.94 1.57 -20.22
C LYS A 51 16.10 1.87 -19.28
N SER A 52 17.20 2.41 -19.80
CA SER A 52 18.35 2.81 -18.97
C SER A 52 17.96 3.81 -17.88
N LYS A 53 17.09 4.79 -18.20
CA LYS A 53 16.58 5.74 -17.21
C LYS A 53 15.67 5.09 -16.15
N LEU A 54 14.86 4.11 -16.52
CA LEU A 54 14.04 3.35 -15.59
C LEU A 54 14.90 2.53 -14.61
N GLN A 55 15.98 1.92 -15.10
CA GLN A 55 16.94 1.19 -14.28
C GLN A 55 17.67 2.13 -13.30
N ASP A 56 18.22 3.26 -13.78
CA ASP A 56 18.86 4.27 -12.93
C ASP A 56 17.91 4.73 -11.80
N ASN A 57 16.66 4.97 -12.15
CA ASN A 57 15.60 5.36 -11.22
C ASN A 57 15.36 4.27 -10.16
N GLY A 58 15.32 2.99 -10.54
CA GLY A 58 15.20 1.89 -9.57
C GLY A 58 16.42 1.78 -8.62
N ILE A 59 17.64 1.96 -9.13
CA ILE A 59 18.87 1.96 -8.32
C ILE A 59 18.85 3.12 -7.31
N GLU A 60 18.39 4.29 -7.73
CA GLU A 60 18.26 5.43 -6.84
C GLU A 60 17.21 5.19 -5.74
N PHE A 61 16.10 4.54 -6.07
CA PHE A 61 15.08 4.17 -5.09
C PHE A 61 15.65 3.23 -4.03
N THR A 62 16.35 2.17 -4.44
CA THR A 62 16.96 1.20 -3.50
C THR A 62 17.97 1.85 -2.56
N ASN A 63 18.82 2.75 -3.05
CA ASN A 63 19.73 3.53 -2.19
C ASN A 63 18.99 4.38 -1.14
N SER A 64 17.85 4.96 -1.53
CA SER A 64 17.04 5.80 -0.64
C SER A 64 16.38 4.95 0.46
N VAL A 65 15.88 3.75 0.10
CA VAL A 65 15.31 2.79 1.06
C VAL A 65 16.38 2.25 2.02
N GLU A 66 17.59 1.99 1.55
CA GLU A 66 18.72 1.61 2.41
C GLU A 66 19.06 2.71 3.42
N THR A 67 19.03 3.98 2.99
CA THR A 67 19.22 5.13 3.89
C THR A 67 18.12 5.21 4.95
N LEU A 68 16.86 4.96 4.59
CA LEU A 68 15.75 4.89 5.55
C LEU A 68 15.95 3.75 6.57
N LYS A 69 16.34 2.55 6.11
CA LYS A 69 16.61 1.38 6.96
C LYS A 69 17.66 1.68 8.03
N ASN A 70 18.67 2.46 7.68
CA ASN A 70 19.78 2.84 8.57
C ASN A 70 19.55 4.18 9.32
N SER A 71 18.30 4.69 9.33
CA SER A 71 17.98 5.93 10.03
C SER A 71 18.00 5.78 11.55
N SER A 72 18.38 6.84 12.26
CA SER A 72 18.53 6.81 13.72
C SER A 72 17.21 6.54 14.44
N GLY A 73 16.09 6.99 13.86
CA GLY A 73 14.75 6.69 14.36
C GLY A 73 14.41 5.20 14.26
N ILE A 74 14.76 4.52 13.17
CA ILE A 74 14.56 3.07 13.01
C ILE A 74 15.45 2.29 14.00
N GLU A 75 16.75 2.58 14.04
CA GLU A 75 17.70 1.90 14.95
C GLU A 75 17.24 1.99 16.42
N THR A 76 16.82 3.18 16.85
CA THR A 76 16.36 3.40 18.23
C THR A 76 15.01 2.74 18.50
N SER A 77 14.15 2.59 17.49
CA SER A 77 12.90 1.84 17.61
C SER A 77 13.15 0.35 17.85
N ILE A 78 14.16 -0.22 17.18
CA ILE A 78 14.61 -1.59 17.40
C ILE A 78 15.11 -1.75 18.84
N ALA A 79 15.92 -0.80 19.32
CA ALA A 79 16.42 -0.80 20.70
C ALA A 79 15.28 -0.75 21.72
N PHE A 80 14.27 0.09 21.50
CA PHE A 80 13.09 0.12 22.36
C PHE A 80 12.38 -1.24 22.43
N ALA A 81 12.18 -1.92 21.29
CA ALA A 81 11.59 -3.26 21.26
C ALA A 81 12.41 -4.27 22.08
N GLY A 82 13.75 -4.19 21.99
CA GLY A 82 14.66 -4.99 22.82
C GLY A 82 14.44 -4.75 24.32
N PHE A 83 14.51 -3.49 24.76
CA PHE A 83 14.34 -3.14 26.18
C PHE A 83 12.92 -3.42 26.71
N ALA A 84 11.89 -3.27 25.87
CA ALA A 84 10.52 -3.60 26.24
C ALA A 84 10.35 -5.12 26.48
N ALA A 85 10.95 -5.95 25.62
CA ALA A 85 10.91 -7.41 25.75
C ALA A 85 11.75 -7.91 26.93
N ASP A 86 13.00 -7.45 27.06
CA ASP A 86 13.93 -7.90 28.10
C ASP A 86 13.53 -7.40 29.50
N GLY A 87 12.96 -6.20 29.57
CA GLY A 87 12.54 -5.57 30.81
C GLY A 87 11.14 -5.95 31.29
N ASP A 88 10.44 -6.87 30.59
CA ASP A 88 9.07 -7.33 30.91
C ASP A 88 8.10 -6.15 31.11
N LEU A 89 8.12 -5.19 30.18
CA LEU A 89 7.40 -3.93 30.31
C LEU A 89 5.87 -4.14 30.42
N GLU A 90 5.31 -3.61 31.52
CA GLU A 90 3.87 -3.62 31.79
C GLU A 90 3.31 -2.20 31.70
N VAL A 91 2.27 -2.00 30.89
CA VAL A 91 1.64 -0.69 30.67
C VAL A 91 0.15 -0.78 31.02
N GLY A 92 -0.32 0.10 31.92
CA GLY A 92 -1.71 0.09 32.38
C GLY A 92 -2.16 -1.22 33.05
N GLY A 93 -1.23 -1.99 33.62
CA GLY A 93 -1.55 -3.30 34.22
C GLY A 93 -1.56 -4.48 33.24
N ARG A 94 -1.11 -4.27 31.99
CA ARG A 94 -1.10 -5.28 30.92
C ARG A 94 0.30 -5.43 30.32
N LYS A 95 0.72 -6.67 30.12
CA LYS A 95 1.92 -6.98 29.32
C LYS A 95 1.60 -6.83 27.84
N SER A 96 2.38 -6.01 27.12
CA SER A 96 2.36 -5.93 25.64
C SER A 96 1.04 -5.53 24.97
N ALA A 97 0.11 -4.86 25.65
CA ALA A 97 -1.25 -4.66 25.13
C ALA A 97 -1.52 -3.30 24.43
N LEU A 98 -0.52 -2.44 24.27
CA LEU A 98 -0.71 -1.17 23.57
C LEU A 98 -0.41 -1.32 22.07
N PRO A 99 -1.24 -0.74 21.17
CA PRO A 99 -1.00 -0.72 19.72
C PRO A 99 0.39 -0.21 19.32
N ILE A 100 1.04 0.59 20.17
CA ILE A 100 2.40 1.06 19.93
C ILE A 100 3.43 -0.07 19.92
N PHE A 101 3.25 -1.15 20.70
CA PHE A 101 4.16 -2.29 20.66
C PHE A 101 4.02 -3.03 19.34
N ASP A 102 2.82 -3.12 18.79
CA ASP A 102 2.63 -3.66 17.45
C ASP A 102 3.31 -2.76 16.39
N LEU A 103 3.15 -1.43 16.45
CA LEU A 103 3.86 -0.50 15.55
C LEU A 103 5.38 -0.66 15.65
N VAL A 104 5.95 -0.67 16.85
CA VAL A 104 7.39 -0.79 17.08
C VAL A 104 7.90 -2.17 16.64
N ASN A 105 7.19 -3.25 16.97
CA ASN A 105 7.56 -4.60 16.53
C ASN A 105 7.51 -4.73 15.00
N ASN A 106 6.55 -4.08 14.35
CA ASN A 106 6.44 -4.02 12.91
C ASN A 106 7.61 -3.25 12.28
N LEU A 107 8.00 -2.08 12.83
CA LEU A 107 9.20 -1.35 12.41
C LEU A 107 10.48 -2.16 12.60
N ARG A 108 10.59 -2.90 13.71
CA ARG A 108 11.71 -3.80 13.97
C ARG A 108 11.79 -4.92 12.94
N ASN A 109 10.67 -5.60 12.64
CA ASN A 109 10.64 -6.68 11.63
C ASN A 109 11.05 -6.15 10.24
N PHE A 110 10.59 -4.95 9.88
CA PHE A 110 11.01 -4.29 8.63
C PHE A 110 12.52 -4.05 8.57
N ALA A 111 13.11 -3.53 9.66
CA ALA A 111 14.55 -3.29 9.71
C ALA A 111 15.40 -4.57 9.75
N GLN A 112 14.86 -5.67 10.29
CA GLN A 112 15.55 -6.96 10.41
C GLN A 112 15.35 -7.90 9.21
N ASN A 113 14.59 -7.49 8.18
CA ASN A 113 14.15 -8.33 7.05
C ASN A 113 13.36 -9.59 7.49
N ASP A 114 12.79 -9.60 8.71
CA ASP A 114 12.18 -10.79 9.29
C ASP A 114 10.73 -11.02 8.82
N ARG A 115 10.09 -10.05 8.17
CA ARG A 115 8.72 -10.17 7.59
C ARG A 115 8.51 -9.29 6.35
N PRO A 116 7.71 -9.73 5.37
CA PRO A 116 7.33 -8.91 4.23
C PRO A 116 6.43 -7.73 4.63
N VAL A 117 6.56 -6.62 3.91
CA VAL A 117 5.96 -5.29 4.22
C VAL A 117 4.43 -5.34 4.36
N ASP A 118 3.76 -6.19 3.59
CA ASP A 118 2.30 -6.36 3.61
C ASP A 118 1.78 -6.89 4.96
N LYS A 119 2.52 -7.81 5.60
CA LYS A 119 2.20 -8.35 6.92
C LYS A 119 2.47 -7.36 8.05
N THR A 120 3.48 -6.53 7.87
CA THR A 120 3.86 -5.44 8.79
C THR A 120 2.78 -4.36 8.88
N LEU A 121 2.13 -4.03 7.76
CA LEU A 121 1.03 -3.06 7.72
C LEU A 121 -0.30 -3.63 8.24
N GLY A 122 -0.57 -4.92 8.00
CA GLY A 122 -1.77 -5.60 8.50
C GLY A 122 -1.81 -5.77 10.03
N GLY A 123 -0.64 -5.78 10.69
CA GLY A 123 -0.50 -5.95 12.14
C GLY A 123 -0.86 -4.72 12.99
N LEU A 124 -1.20 -3.58 12.39
CA LEU A 124 -1.63 -2.37 13.11
C LEU A 124 -3.10 -2.42 13.58
N ARG A 125 -3.81 -3.52 13.29
CA ARG A 125 -5.21 -3.74 13.69
C ARG A 125 -5.26 -4.38 15.08
N THR A 126 -5.69 -3.63 16.09
CA THR A 126 -5.94 -4.19 17.43
C THR A 126 -7.36 -4.74 17.52
N SER A 127 -7.50 -5.96 18.07
CA SER A 127 -8.77 -6.69 18.21
C SER A 127 -9.35 -6.67 19.64
N ALA A 128 -8.89 -5.76 20.50
CA ALA A 128 -9.38 -5.70 21.88
C ALA A 128 -10.66 -4.86 21.96
N GLU A 129 -11.78 -5.47 22.36
CA GLU A 129 -12.96 -4.76 22.82
C GLU A 129 -12.60 -3.99 24.09
N VAL A 130 -12.48 -2.67 23.97
CA VAL A 130 -12.34 -1.76 25.12
C VAL A 130 -13.54 -0.83 25.14
N GLU A 131 -14.16 -0.65 26.31
CA GLU A 131 -15.30 0.25 26.47
C GLU A 131 -14.93 1.72 26.19
N SER A 132 -13.68 2.11 26.44
CA SER A 132 -13.12 3.42 26.07
C SER A 132 -11.61 3.35 25.92
N ILE A 133 -11.11 3.80 24.77
CA ILE A 133 -9.66 3.90 24.49
C ILE A 133 -9.03 4.99 25.37
N GLN A 134 -9.74 6.11 25.59
CA GLN A 134 -9.29 7.18 26.46
C GLN A 134 -9.03 6.68 27.90
N ALA A 135 -9.95 5.88 28.46
CA ALA A 135 -9.81 5.37 29.82
C ALA A 135 -8.57 4.46 29.98
N GLU A 136 -8.28 3.63 28.97
CA GLU A 136 -7.08 2.79 28.95
C GLU A 136 -5.80 3.63 28.87
N LEU A 137 -5.79 4.69 28.04
CA LEU A 137 -4.66 5.62 27.95
C LEU A 137 -4.44 6.39 29.25
N ASP A 138 -5.51 6.83 29.91
CA ASP A 138 -5.45 7.52 31.20
C ASP A 138 -4.90 6.61 32.30
N ASN A 139 -5.27 5.33 32.30
CA ASN A 139 -4.74 4.34 33.23
C ASN A 139 -3.25 4.03 32.99
N ALA A 140 -2.81 4.13 31.73
CA ALA A 140 -1.41 3.96 31.34
C ALA A 140 -0.56 5.24 31.46
N ALA A 141 -1.17 6.40 31.73
CA ALA A 141 -0.49 7.69 31.68
C ALA A 141 0.58 7.86 32.77
N GLY A 142 1.82 8.06 32.32
CA GLY A 142 2.96 8.21 33.21
C GLY A 142 4.29 8.09 32.48
N THR A 143 5.37 8.07 33.24
CA THR A 143 6.73 7.88 32.74
C THR A 143 7.28 6.53 33.18
N TYR A 144 7.67 5.72 32.21
CA TYR A 144 8.37 4.45 32.35
C TYR A 144 9.85 4.67 32.07
N THR A 145 10.73 4.40 33.02
CA THR A 145 12.18 4.61 32.89
C THR A 145 12.91 3.28 33.02
N TYR A 146 13.63 2.87 31.98
CA TYR A 146 14.43 1.65 32.03
C TYR A 146 15.61 1.81 33.01
N ASN A 147 15.82 0.85 33.90
CA ASN A 147 16.85 0.91 34.94
C ASN A 147 17.96 -0.15 34.80
N GLY A 148 18.00 -0.86 33.67
CA GLY A 148 18.95 -1.94 33.39
C GLY A 148 18.48 -3.34 33.80
N GLN A 149 17.38 -3.45 34.56
CA GLN A 149 16.78 -4.73 34.97
C GLN A 149 15.27 -4.80 34.65
N GLY A 150 14.61 -3.64 34.54
CA GLY A 150 13.19 -3.50 34.25
C GLY A 150 12.83 -2.03 34.10
N TRP A 151 11.58 -1.70 34.40
CA TRP A 151 11.03 -0.35 34.18
C TRP A 151 10.47 0.25 35.47
N ASP A 152 10.98 1.42 35.86
CA ASP A 152 10.44 2.22 36.95
C ASP A 152 9.29 3.09 36.43
N TYR A 153 8.12 3.00 37.06
CA TYR A 153 6.93 3.75 36.67
C TYR A 153 6.64 4.91 37.62
N VAL A 154 6.38 6.09 37.05
CA VAL A 154 5.89 7.28 37.75
C VAL A 154 4.62 7.76 37.07
N ALA A 155 3.48 7.64 37.77
CA ALA A 155 2.20 8.12 37.28
C ALA A 155 2.24 9.63 37.00
N ALA A 156 1.58 10.06 35.92
CA ALA A 156 1.46 11.47 35.57
C ALA A 156 0.04 11.80 35.13
N ALA A 157 -0.51 12.92 35.61
CA ALA A 157 -1.83 13.41 35.20
C ALA A 157 -1.87 13.97 33.76
N SER A 158 -0.79 13.83 32.98
CA SER A 158 -0.59 14.55 31.72
C SER A 158 -1.31 13.96 30.51
N GLY A 159 -2.04 12.84 30.63
CA GLY A 159 -2.66 12.15 29.49
C GLY A 159 -1.63 11.69 28.44
N LYS A 160 -0.39 11.44 28.88
CA LYS A 160 0.74 11.03 28.06
C LYS A 160 1.39 9.79 28.64
N ILE A 161 1.88 8.94 27.76
CA ILE A 161 2.71 7.79 28.10
C ILE A 161 4.12 8.08 27.60
N VAL A 162 5.10 8.05 28.50
CA VAL A 162 6.49 8.40 28.19
C VAL A 162 7.39 7.21 28.54
N PHE A 163 8.19 6.73 27.59
CA PHE A 163 9.21 5.72 27.82
C PHE A 163 10.59 6.34 27.69
N LYS A 164 11.44 6.18 28.71
CA LYS A 164 12.83 6.63 28.74
C LYS A 164 13.76 5.44 28.75
N PHE A 165 14.61 5.35 27.74
CA PHE A 165 15.45 4.18 27.51
C PHE A 165 16.74 4.56 26.76
N PRO A 166 17.74 3.68 26.70
CA PRO A 166 18.93 3.91 25.90
C PRO A 166 18.62 3.86 24.41
N SER A 167 19.17 4.78 23.62
CA SER A 167 18.95 4.81 22.16
C SER A 167 19.55 3.62 21.38
N LYS A 168 20.28 2.71 22.04
CA LYS A 168 20.97 1.57 21.43
C LYS A 168 20.82 0.34 22.34
N ASP A 169 20.74 -0.86 21.76
CA ASP A 169 20.51 -2.15 22.45
C ASP A 169 21.44 -2.41 23.65
N ASN A 170 22.66 -1.88 23.63
CA ASN A 170 23.68 -2.03 24.67
C ASN A 170 24.00 -0.71 25.39
N GLY A 171 23.17 0.32 25.21
CA GLY A 171 23.32 1.61 25.86
C GLY A 171 23.01 1.54 27.36
N THR A 172 23.66 2.41 28.13
CA THR A 172 23.47 2.49 29.60
C THR A 172 22.89 3.83 30.07
N THR A 173 22.68 4.76 29.14
CA THR A 173 22.16 6.09 29.42
C THR A 173 20.83 6.26 28.73
N ASN A 174 19.79 6.63 29.49
CA ASN A 174 18.47 6.89 28.93
C ASN A 174 18.44 8.25 28.23
N ASN A 175 18.90 8.27 26.98
CA ASN A 175 18.92 9.45 26.13
C ASN A 175 17.84 9.44 25.04
N ALA A 176 17.06 8.36 24.93
CA ALA A 176 15.89 8.28 24.08
C ALA A 176 14.59 8.43 24.89
N GLU A 177 13.60 9.07 24.27
CA GLU A 177 12.26 9.27 24.82
C GLU A 177 11.19 8.96 23.77
N TYR A 178 10.39 7.92 24.00
CA TYR A 178 9.16 7.65 23.25
C TYR A 178 7.98 8.28 23.98
N THR A 179 7.20 9.13 23.32
CA THR A 179 6.04 9.82 23.92
C THR A 179 4.78 9.58 23.10
N ILE A 180 3.76 9.00 23.72
CA ILE A 180 2.40 8.85 23.18
C ILE A 180 1.52 9.93 23.78
N TYR A 181 0.82 10.70 22.95
CA TYR A 181 0.02 11.83 23.42
C TYR A 181 -1.01 12.28 22.39
N GLY A 182 -1.85 13.23 22.80
CA GLY A 182 -2.79 13.91 21.88
C GLY A 182 -3.86 12.97 21.33
N TYR A 183 -4.22 11.93 22.09
CA TYR A 183 -5.35 11.11 21.74
C TYR A 183 -6.64 11.93 21.81
N THR A 184 -7.47 11.79 20.80
CA THR A 184 -8.84 12.30 20.79
C THR A 184 -9.76 11.23 20.23
N GLY A 185 -11.00 11.19 20.72
CA GLY A 185 -12.01 10.24 20.27
C GLY A 185 -13.37 10.90 20.11
N VAL A 186 -14.27 10.22 19.41
CA VAL A 186 -15.67 10.61 19.24
C VAL A 186 -16.55 9.38 19.44
N ASN A 187 -17.67 9.54 20.15
CA ASN A 187 -18.65 8.48 20.25
C ASN A 187 -19.48 8.46 18.97
N VAL A 188 -19.54 7.30 18.33
CA VAL A 188 -20.35 7.08 17.14
C VAL A 188 -21.34 5.94 17.35
N THR A 189 -22.40 5.95 16.57
CA THR A 189 -23.26 4.80 16.36
C THR A 189 -23.18 4.46 14.88
N ASN A 190 -22.60 3.30 14.57
CA ASN A 190 -22.48 2.77 13.22
C ASN A 190 -23.34 1.51 13.10
N SER A 191 -24.49 1.64 12.42
CA SER A 191 -25.43 0.54 12.23
C SER A 191 -25.01 -0.48 11.16
N ALA A 192 -23.99 -0.17 10.36
CA ALA A 192 -23.52 -1.04 9.27
C ALA A 192 -22.50 -2.10 9.70
N ILE A 193 -21.97 -2.02 10.93
CA ILE A 193 -20.98 -2.98 11.45
C ILE A 193 -21.69 -4.13 12.20
N ASP A 194 -21.42 -5.36 11.76
CA ASP A 194 -21.75 -6.64 12.41
C ASP A 194 -23.25 -6.94 12.65
N GLY A 195 -24.17 -6.30 11.92
CA GLY A 195 -25.62 -6.62 11.95
C GLY A 195 -26.35 -6.30 13.26
N GLU A 196 -25.61 -6.09 14.36
CA GLU A 196 -26.10 -5.55 15.64
C GLU A 196 -25.77 -4.04 15.80
N GLY A 197 -24.91 -3.50 14.94
CA GLY A 197 -24.41 -2.14 15.01
C GLY A 197 -23.37 -1.97 16.11
N TYR A 198 -22.42 -1.07 15.90
CA TYR A 198 -21.47 -0.64 16.91
C TYR A 198 -21.91 0.69 17.52
N THR A 199 -21.89 0.80 18.85
CA THR A 199 -21.94 2.08 19.55
C THR A 199 -20.79 2.17 20.53
N GLY A 200 -19.91 3.15 20.33
CA GLY A 200 -18.73 3.32 21.17
C GLY A 200 -17.79 4.39 20.63
N GLU A 201 -16.60 4.43 21.20
CA GLU A 201 -15.61 5.45 20.94
C GLU A 201 -14.72 5.07 19.74
N TYR A 202 -14.67 5.95 18.74
CA TYR A 202 -13.71 5.88 17.63
C TYR A 202 -12.58 6.91 17.80
N PRO A 203 -11.34 6.55 17.47
CA PRO A 203 -10.21 7.46 17.54
C PRO A 203 -10.31 8.51 16.42
N THR A 204 -10.06 9.77 16.75
CA THR A 204 -9.96 10.87 15.79
C THR A 204 -8.57 11.47 15.71
N GLY A 205 -7.72 11.19 16.70
CA GLY A 205 -6.36 11.72 16.76
C GLY A 205 -5.46 10.88 17.65
N LEU A 206 -4.19 10.76 17.28
CA LEU A 206 -3.12 10.20 18.12
C LEU A 206 -1.76 10.66 17.61
N LYS A 207 -0.82 10.95 18.51
CA LYS A 207 0.56 11.31 18.17
C LYS A 207 1.56 10.46 18.94
N ILE A 208 2.65 10.11 18.28
CA ILE A 208 3.81 9.46 18.91
C ILE A 208 5.06 10.17 18.45
N ASP A 209 5.93 10.52 19.38
CA ASP A 209 7.26 11.06 19.07
C ASP A 209 8.35 10.15 19.64
N LEU A 210 9.45 10.01 18.91
CA LEU A 210 10.73 9.52 19.43
C LEU A 210 11.73 10.67 19.40
N ALA A 211 12.30 11.01 20.54
CA ALA A 211 13.42 11.96 20.62
C ALA A 211 14.70 11.27 21.10
N ILE A 212 15.84 11.63 20.51
CA ILE A 212 17.19 11.25 20.96
C ILE A 212 17.94 12.53 21.32
N ASP A 213 18.47 12.60 22.53
CA ASP A 213 19.15 13.80 23.04
C ASP A 213 18.30 15.08 22.90
N GLY A 214 16.97 14.93 23.04
CA GLY A 214 15.98 15.99 22.89
C GLY A 214 15.64 16.38 21.45
N GLN A 215 16.21 15.73 20.44
CA GLN A 215 15.89 15.95 19.02
C GLN A 215 14.92 14.89 18.52
N LYS A 216 13.83 15.31 17.89
CA LYS A 216 12.86 14.39 17.29
C LYS A 216 13.48 13.64 16.11
N LYS A 217 13.36 12.32 16.15
CA LYS A 217 13.88 11.36 15.16
C LYS A 217 12.78 10.56 14.48
N LEU A 218 11.67 10.33 15.19
CA LEU A 218 10.45 9.78 14.63
C LEU A 218 9.26 10.61 15.10
N GLU A 219 8.34 10.90 14.18
CA GLU A 219 7.05 11.52 14.47
C GLU A 219 5.97 10.68 13.77
N TYR A 220 5.00 10.18 14.53
CA TYR A 220 3.80 9.52 14.01
C TYR A 220 2.60 10.40 14.33
N SER A 221 1.70 10.52 13.37
CA SER A 221 0.41 11.14 13.55
C SER A 221 -0.69 10.32 12.88
N PHE A 222 -1.79 10.18 13.59
CA PHE A 222 -3.05 9.64 13.11
C PHE A 222 -4.10 10.74 13.25
N ALA A 223 -4.92 10.88 12.22
CA ALA A 223 -6.14 11.68 12.24
C ALA A 223 -7.24 10.95 11.48
N ALA A 224 -8.45 10.93 12.04
CA ALA A 224 -9.60 10.40 11.37
C ALA A 224 -10.83 11.25 11.65
N ALA A 225 -11.75 11.29 10.69
CA ALA A 225 -13.05 11.92 10.84
C ALA A 225 -14.14 10.92 10.47
N TYR A 226 -15.37 11.19 10.91
CA TYR A 226 -16.52 10.30 10.72
C TYR A 226 -17.78 11.11 10.47
N ASN A 227 -18.72 10.58 9.69
CA ASN A 227 -20.01 11.23 9.46
C ASN A 227 -21.00 10.90 10.60
N SER A 228 -22.22 11.39 10.49
CA SER A 228 -23.26 11.14 11.51
C SER A 228 -23.71 9.68 11.62
N LYS A 229 -23.40 8.82 10.63
CA LYS A 229 -23.62 7.37 10.65
C LYS A 229 -22.41 6.60 11.20
N GLY A 230 -21.35 7.30 11.64
CA GLY A 230 -20.11 6.67 12.12
C GLY A 230 -19.26 6.06 11.01
N GLU A 231 -19.50 6.42 9.75
CA GLU A 231 -18.71 5.97 8.61
C GLU A 231 -17.48 6.88 8.45
N PRO A 232 -16.27 6.35 8.18
CA PRO A 232 -15.05 7.15 8.22
C PRO A 232 -14.93 8.14 7.07
N THR A 233 -14.87 9.43 7.39
CA THR A 233 -14.76 10.57 6.49
C THR A 233 -13.38 11.16 6.26
N SER A 234 -12.36 10.54 6.77
CA SER A 234 -11.01 10.76 6.29
C SER A 234 -10.14 9.91 7.18
N LEU A 235 -9.02 9.49 6.65
CA LEU A 235 -7.98 8.88 7.45
C LEU A 235 -6.65 9.44 6.97
N THR A 236 -5.88 10.02 7.87
CA THR A 236 -4.51 10.43 7.60
C THR A 236 -3.60 9.74 8.61
N ILE A 237 -2.62 9.02 8.10
CA ILE A 237 -1.51 8.46 8.87
C ILE A 237 -0.24 9.03 8.27
N ALA A 238 0.61 9.63 9.10
CA ALA A 238 1.93 10.07 8.69
C ALA A 238 2.99 9.59 9.67
N VAL A 239 4.08 9.04 9.14
CA VAL A 239 5.27 8.62 9.88
C VAL A 239 6.47 9.31 9.27
N LYS A 240 7.05 10.23 10.02
CA LYS A 240 8.28 10.91 9.66
C LYS A 240 9.44 10.28 10.41
N VAL A 241 10.50 9.91 9.70
CA VAL A 241 11.72 9.35 10.28
C VAL A 241 12.92 10.07 9.69
N ASP A 242 13.63 10.85 10.51
CA ASP A 242 14.69 11.75 10.05
C ASP A 242 14.22 12.60 8.84
N ALA A 243 14.79 12.37 7.64
CA ALA A 243 14.45 13.07 6.40
C ALA A 243 13.25 12.47 5.65
N PHE A 244 12.78 11.29 6.04
CA PHE A 244 11.76 10.55 5.31
C PHE A 244 10.37 10.82 5.87
N VAL A 245 9.38 10.86 4.98
CA VAL A 245 7.96 10.96 5.35
C VAL A 245 7.18 9.90 4.59
N LEU A 246 6.62 8.96 5.34
CA LEU A 246 5.60 8.05 4.89
C LEU A 246 4.23 8.66 5.21
N ALA A 247 3.34 8.78 4.23
CA ALA A 247 1.97 9.25 4.43
C ALA A 247 0.97 8.31 3.75
N TYR A 248 -0.15 8.11 4.41
CA TYR A 248 -1.32 7.39 3.90
C TYR A 248 -2.54 8.26 4.16
N GLU A 249 -3.28 8.55 3.09
CA GLU A 249 -4.47 9.37 3.16
C GLU A 249 -5.62 8.67 2.48
N VAL A 250 -6.77 8.71 3.11
CA VAL A 250 -8.01 8.26 2.52
C VAL A 250 -9.04 9.33 2.70
N SER A 251 -9.80 9.56 1.64
CA SER A 251 -11.00 10.37 1.67
C SER A 251 -12.07 9.74 0.79
N ASN A 252 -13.30 10.19 0.92
CA ASN A 252 -14.29 10.19 -0.14
C ASN A 252 -15.46 11.12 0.17
N ASP A 253 -16.63 10.85 -0.32
CA ASP A 253 -17.91 11.38 0.09
C ASP A 253 -18.94 10.52 -0.64
N VAL A 254 -20.21 10.95 -0.65
CA VAL A 254 -21.28 10.25 -1.36
C VAL A 254 -20.99 10.15 -2.88
N SER A 255 -20.09 10.95 -3.44
CA SER A 255 -19.85 11.05 -4.88
C SER A 255 -18.44 10.71 -5.35
N LYS A 256 -17.42 10.78 -4.49
CA LYS A 256 -16.02 10.66 -4.88
C LYS A 256 -15.21 9.96 -3.84
N ALA A 257 -14.39 8.97 -4.20
CA ALA A 257 -13.42 8.35 -3.31
C ALA A 257 -11.97 8.48 -3.70
N SER A 258 -11.07 8.54 -2.72
CA SER A 258 -9.65 8.69 -2.95
C SER A 258 -8.81 7.93 -1.93
N VAL A 259 -7.81 7.19 -2.39
CA VAL A 259 -6.71 6.67 -1.56
C VAL A 259 -5.41 7.27 -2.06
N ARG A 260 -4.52 7.63 -1.14
CA ARG A 260 -3.17 8.13 -1.40
C ARG A 260 -2.19 7.47 -0.47
N TYR A 261 -1.01 7.17 -1.00
CA TYR A 261 0.13 6.72 -0.25
C TYR A 261 1.36 7.40 -0.83
N SER A 262 2.25 7.92 0.02
CA SER A 262 3.50 8.53 -0.43
C SER A 262 4.65 8.20 0.52
N LEU A 263 5.80 7.87 -0.03
CA LEU A 263 7.08 7.88 0.66
C LEU A 263 7.95 8.96 0.03
N LYS A 264 8.38 9.92 0.85
CA LYS A 264 9.25 11.02 0.44
C LYS A 264 10.56 10.99 1.21
N GLU A 265 11.61 11.48 0.59
CA GLU A 265 12.87 11.86 1.23
C GLU A 265 13.06 13.36 1.03
N ASN A 266 12.95 14.14 2.11
CA ASN A 266 12.77 15.59 2.05
C ASN A 266 11.56 15.92 1.15
N ASP A 267 11.74 16.75 0.12
CA ASP A 267 10.71 17.13 -0.84
C ASP A 267 10.64 16.18 -2.06
N LYS A 268 11.48 15.15 -2.09
CA LYS A 268 11.59 14.24 -3.23
C LYS A 268 10.66 13.04 -3.04
N ASN A 269 9.77 12.82 -4.01
CA ASN A 269 8.92 11.63 -4.05
C ASN A 269 9.74 10.41 -4.39
N LEU A 270 9.82 9.43 -3.50
CA LEU A 270 10.44 8.14 -3.78
C LEU A 270 9.42 7.17 -4.36
N TYR A 271 8.24 7.12 -3.73
CA TYR A 271 7.13 6.27 -4.12
C TYR A 271 5.83 7.04 -3.87
N VAL A 272 4.91 7.05 -4.84
CA VAL A 272 3.55 7.58 -4.66
C VAL A 272 2.58 6.62 -5.30
N LEU A 273 1.48 6.33 -4.63
CA LEU A 273 0.33 5.63 -5.18
C LEU A 273 -0.90 6.48 -4.89
N GLY A 274 -1.76 6.66 -5.88
CA GLY A 274 -3.04 7.28 -5.65
C GLY A 274 -4.10 6.71 -6.57
N ALA A 275 -5.31 6.59 -6.05
CA ALA A 275 -6.49 6.21 -6.81
C ALA A 275 -7.63 7.15 -6.46
N ASP A 276 -8.37 7.59 -7.48
CA ASP A 276 -9.62 8.33 -7.32
C ASP A 276 -10.74 7.59 -8.02
N ALA A 277 -11.94 7.64 -7.47
CA ALA A 277 -13.13 7.06 -8.06
C ALA A 277 -14.27 8.06 -7.95
N GLU A 278 -15.09 8.17 -8.99
CA GLU A 278 -16.34 8.93 -8.97
C GLU A 278 -17.50 7.96 -9.09
N GLY A 279 -18.55 8.14 -8.29
CA GLY A 279 -19.53 7.09 -8.06
C GLY A 279 -20.70 7.51 -7.17
N ASN A 280 -21.38 6.51 -6.62
CA ASN A 280 -22.35 6.67 -5.55
C ASN A 280 -21.88 5.90 -4.31
N PHE A 281 -21.12 6.65 -3.49
CA PHE A 281 -20.55 6.40 -2.17
C PHE A 281 -21.52 6.00 -1.06
N ASP A 282 -22.84 6.16 -1.27
CA ASP A 282 -23.80 5.95 -0.19
C ASP A 282 -23.84 4.47 0.23
N THR A 283 -23.77 4.23 1.54
CA THR A 283 -23.78 2.87 2.11
C THR A 283 -24.97 2.05 1.64
N ASP A 284 -26.17 2.64 1.53
CA ASP A 284 -27.36 1.94 1.07
C ASP A 284 -27.16 1.50 -0.41
N ASN A 285 -26.54 2.34 -1.23
CA ASN A 285 -26.22 2.01 -2.62
C ASN A 285 -25.15 0.91 -2.73
N ILE A 286 -24.14 0.92 -1.86
CA ILE A 286 -23.11 -0.12 -1.82
C ILE A 286 -23.73 -1.46 -1.42
N GLU A 287 -24.57 -1.48 -0.39
CA GLU A 287 -25.24 -2.69 0.10
C GLU A 287 -26.23 -3.28 -0.93
N ASP A 288 -26.93 -2.40 -1.67
CA ASP A 288 -27.90 -2.81 -2.70
C ASP A 288 -27.26 -3.12 -4.07
N SER A 289 -25.95 -2.89 -4.24
CA SER A 289 -25.26 -3.07 -5.51
C SER A 289 -25.08 -4.56 -5.90
N ASN A 290 -25.17 -4.86 -7.21
CA ASN A 290 -24.90 -6.19 -7.74
C ASN A 290 -23.45 -6.33 -8.26
N GLY A 291 -22.73 -5.21 -8.37
CA GLY A 291 -21.37 -5.14 -8.88
C GLY A 291 -20.72 -3.81 -8.59
N GLY A 292 -19.39 -3.75 -8.75
CA GLY A 292 -18.62 -2.52 -8.53
C GLY A 292 -19.00 -1.39 -9.50
N ASP A 293 -19.57 -1.71 -10.65
CA ASP A 293 -20.04 -0.79 -11.69
C ASP A 293 -21.39 -0.12 -11.38
N ASP A 294 -22.14 -0.64 -10.41
CA ASP A 294 -23.32 0.05 -9.83
C ASP A 294 -22.89 1.18 -8.87
N VAL A 295 -21.67 1.09 -8.34
CA VAL A 295 -21.11 2.03 -7.35
C VAL A 295 -20.15 3.00 -8.02
N VAL A 296 -19.23 2.51 -8.85
CA VAL A 296 -18.14 3.29 -9.46
C VAL A 296 -18.46 3.58 -10.92
N ASN A 297 -18.57 4.86 -11.26
CA ASN A 297 -18.75 5.31 -12.64
C ASN A 297 -17.42 5.51 -13.35
N LYS A 298 -16.45 6.12 -12.66
CA LYS A 298 -15.12 6.45 -13.20
C LYS A 298 -14.03 6.18 -12.18
N GLY A 299 -12.85 5.84 -12.67
CA GLY A 299 -11.67 5.64 -11.84
C GLY A 299 -10.44 6.28 -12.47
N THR A 300 -9.57 6.84 -11.65
CA THR A 300 -8.20 7.14 -12.04
C THR A 300 -7.25 6.47 -11.06
N ILE A 301 -6.09 6.05 -11.55
CA ILE A 301 -5.01 5.55 -10.72
C ILE A 301 -3.71 6.17 -11.20
N TYR A 302 -2.80 6.43 -10.29
CA TYR A 302 -1.44 6.75 -10.63
C TYR A 302 -0.47 6.11 -9.65
N PHE A 303 0.68 5.74 -10.17
CA PHE A 303 1.78 5.22 -9.41
C PHE A 303 3.04 5.94 -9.87
N GLN A 304 3.84 6.45 -8.94
CA GLN A 304 5.11 7.11 -9.22
C GLN A 304 6.21 6.41 -8.45
N LEU A 305 7.30 6.08 -9.14
CA LEU A 305 8.56 5.70 -8.56
C LEU A 305 9.57 6.77 -8.97
N LEU A 306 10.03 7.59 -8.02
CA LEU A 306 10.94 8.70 -8.30
C LEU A 306 10.47 9.55 -9.49
N ASN A 307 11.21 9.61 -10.60
CA ASN A 307 10.85 10.41 -11.76
C ASN A 307 9.94 9.70 -12.76
N ILE A 308 9.53 8.46 -12.51
CA ILE A 308 8.71 7.68 -13.43
C ILE A 308 7.30 7.61 -12.89
N LYS A 309 6.32 8.06 -13.66
CA LYS A 309 4.92 8.05 -13.29
C LYS A 309 4.09 7.27 -14.31
N PHE A 310 3.25 6.40 -13.78
CA PHE A 310 2.21 5.66 -14.47
C PHE A 310 0.89 6.34 -14.12
N SER A 311 0.02 6.54 -15.10
CA SER A 311 -1.34 7.04 -14.87
C SER A 311 -2.32 6.29 -15.73
N GLY A 312 -3.45 5.93 -15.14
CA GLY A 312 -4.55 5.21 -15.76
C GLY A 312 -5.87 5.91 -15.47
N GLU A 313 -6.76 5.96 -16.44
CA GLU A 313 -8.15 6.39 -16.29
C GLU A 313 -9.07 5.34 -16.91
N ILE A 314 -10.25 5.17 -16.33
CA ILE A 314 -11.30 4.27 -16.79
C ILE A 314 -12.69 4.91 -16.60
N ASP A 315 -13.51 4.87 -17.65
CA ASP A 315 -14.96 5.04 -17.54
C ASP A 315 -15.60 3.66 -17.37
N VAL A 316 -15.78 3.26 -16.10
CA VAL A 316 -16.23 1.91 -15.73
C VAL A 316 -17.61 1.64 -16.31
N LYS A 317 -18.52 2.60 -16.19
CA LYS A 317 -19.90 2.46 -16.67
C LYS A 317 -19.95 2.33 -18.19
N ALA A 318 -19.20 3.16 -18.91
CA ALA A 318 -19.15 3.08 -20.35
C ALA A 318 -18.46 1.79 -20.83
N LEU A 319 -17.41 1.33 -20.14
CA LEU A 319 -16.75 0.07 -20.43
C LEU A 319 -17.70 -1.12 -20.24
N MET A 320 -18.38 -1.22 -19.10
CA MET A 320 -19.31 -2.33 -18.83
C MET A 320 -20.45 -2.37 -19.86
N THR A 321 -21.02 -1.20 -20.18
CA THR A 321 -22.03 -1.09 -21.24
C THR A 321 -21.48 -1.56 -22.60
N ALA A 322 -20.24 -1.20 -22.93
CA ALA A 322 -19.60 -1.61 -24.18
C ALA A 322 -19.32 -3.12 -24.22
N LEU A 323 -18.90 -3.73 -23.10
CA LEU A 323 -18.64 -5.17 -23.01
C LEU A 323 -19.93 -5.98 -23.09
N GLU A 324 -21.00 -5.58 -22.40
CA GLU A 324 -22.31 -6.25 -22.47
C GLU A 324 -22.94 -6.22 -23.87
N ALA A 325 -22.60 -5.20 -24.67
CA ALA A 325 -23.08 -5.06 -26.03
C ALA A 325 -22.37 -6.00 -27.02
N ILE A 326 -21.27 -6.65 -26.62
CA ILE A 326 -20.53 -7.59 -27.48
C ILE A 326 -21.28 -8.92 -27.49
N PRO A 327 -21.77 -9.39 -28.66
CA PRO A 327 -22.40 -10.69 -28.75
C PRO A 327 -21.35 -11.80 -28.59
N GLN A 328 -21.75 -12.93 -28.01
CA GLN A 328 -20.93 -14.15 -28.07
C GLN A 328 -20.65 -14.50 -29.53
N MET A 329 -19.37 -14.64 -29.88
CA MET A 329 -18.95 -14.95 -31.24
C MET A 329 -18.51 -16.42 -31.33
N GLU A 330 -18.62 -17.02 -32.53
CA GLU A 330 -18.07 -18.37 -32.75
C GLU A 330 -16.53 -18.36 -32.84
N ASP A 331 -15.93 -17.21 -33.17
CA ASP A 331 -14.49 -17.02 -33.23
C ASP A 331 -14.03 -16.24 -31.99
N ASP A 332 -13.42 -16.96 -31.05
CA ASP A 332 -12.87 -16.40 -29.81
C ASP A 332 -11.92 -15.22 -30.08
N LEU A 333 -11.18 -15.20 -31.20
CA LEU A 333 -10.27 -14.10 -31.51
C LEU A 333 -11.01 -12.81 -31.89
N GLU A 334 -12.12 -12.91 -32.61
CA GLU A 334 -12.93 -11.74 -32.97
C GLU A 334 -13.67 -11.17 -31.74
N GLU A 335 -14.11 -12.04 -30.82
CA GLU A 335 -14.64 -11.62 -29.52
C GLU A 335 -13.58 -10.85 -28.72
N GLU A 336 -12.37 -11.42 -28.58
CA GLU A 336 -11.26 -10.77 -27.87
C GLU A 336 -10.85 -9.42 -28.51
N LYS A 337 -10.93 -9.29 -29.85
CA LYS A 337 -10.71 -8.00 -30.55
C LYS A 337 -11.78 -6.97 -30.25
N ALA A 338 -13.05 -7.38 -30.23
CA ALA A 338 -14.15 -6.49 -29.89
C ALA A 338 -14.02 -5.98 -28.45
N GLU A 339 -13.65 -6.87 -27.51
CA GLU A 339 -13.40 -6.49 -26.13
C GLU A 339 -12.19 -5.56 -26.01
N ALA A 340 -11.07 -5.86 -26.68
CA ALA A 340 -9.90 -4.97 -26.69
C ALA A 340 -10.23 -3.56 -27.18
N ALA A 341 -11.07 -3.43 -28.22
CA ALA A 341 -11.57 -2.15 -28.69
C ALA A 341 -12.42 -1.42 -27.64
N ALA A 342 -13.28 -2.14 -26.91
CA ALA A 342 -14.05 -1.58 -25.81
C ALA A 342 -13.15 -1.05 -24.67
N TYR A 343 -12.09 -1.79 -24.32
CA TYR A 343 -11.08 -1.31 -23.36
C TYR A 343 -10.39 -0.04 -23.85
N ASN A 344 -9.85 -0.02 -25.07
CA ASN A 344 -9.14 1.17 -25.60
C ASN A 344 -10.04 2.41 -25.75
N ALA A 345 -11.35 2.22 -25.93
CA ALA A 345 -12.30 3.33 -26.03
C ALA A 345 -12.67 3.94 -24.67
N ASN A 346 -12.54 3.17 -23.58
CA ASN A 346 -13.01 3.56 -22.24
C ASN A 346 -11.90 3.58 -21.19
N THR A 347 -10.65 3.33 -21.59
CA THR A 347 -9.48 3.38 -20.73
C THR A 347 -8.36 4.16 -21.38
N GLN A 348 -7.54 4.82 -20.57
CA GLN A 348 -6.31 5.45 -21.00
C GLN A 348 -5.20 5.06 -20.03
N MET A 349 -4.03 4.70 -20.54
CA MET A 349 -2.86 4.41 -19.73
C MET A 349 -1.63 5.09 -20.32
N VAL A 350 -0.82 5.72 -19.47
CA VAL A 350 0.39 6.42 -19.88
C VAL A 350 1.51 6.22 -18.86
N ILE A 351 2.72 6.08 -19.36
CA ILE A 351 3.97 6.08 -18.59
C ILE A 351 4.73 7.34 -19.02
N PHE A 352 5.19 8.15 -18.07
CA PHE A 352 5.87 9.41 -18.38
C PHE A 352 6.85 9.82 -17.29
N TYR A 353 7.74 10.76 -17.64
CA TYR A 353 8.63 11.40 -16.69
C TYR A 353 7.90 12.46 -15.87
N ALA A 354 7.90 12.32 -14.53
CA ALA A 354 7.14 13.17 -13.61
C ALA A 354 7.60 14.63 -13.65
N ASP A 355 8.89 14.90 -13.87
CA ASP A 355 9.48 16.24 -13.92
C ASP A 355 9.17 17.01 -15.21
N SER A 356 9.32 16.35 -16.35
CA SER A 356 9.25 16.95 -17.69
C SER A 356 7.88 16.77 -18.34
N LYS A 357 7.04 15.89 -17.78
CA LYS A 357 5.72 15.52 -18.31
C LYS A 357 5.82 15.01 -19.76
N LYS A 358 6.85 14.23 -20.06
CA LYS A 358 7.06 13.60 -21.38
C LYS A 358 6.76 12.11 -21.33
N LYS A 359 5.90 11.63 -22.24
CA LYS A 359 5.53 10.22 -22.34
C LYS A 359 6.72 9.35 -22.69
N ILE A 360 6.86 8.25 -21.98
CA ILE A 360 7.71 7.12 -22.32
C ILE A 360 6.94 6.18 -23.24
N ALA A 361 5.73 5.79 -22.83
CA ALA A 361 4.86 4.89 -23.57
C ALA A 361 3.38 5.14 -23.25
N GLU A 362 2.50 4.71 -24.16
CA GLU A 362 1.07 4.58 -23.94
C GLU A 362 0.68 3.10 -23.83
N GLY A 363 -0.33 2.79 -23.02
CA GLY A 363 -0.89 1.45 -22.95
C GLY A 363 -1.99 1.24 -23.99
N GLU A 364 -1.94 0.13 -24.71
CA GLU A 364 -2.97 -0.31 -25.65
C GLU A 364 -3.32 -1.77 -25.37
N VAL A 365 -4.61 -2.08 -25.24
CA VAL A 365 -5.11 -3.46 -25.14
C VAL A 365 -5.26 -4.03 -26.55
N VAL A 366 -4.68 -5.21 -26.78
CA VAL A 366 -4.77 -5.91 -28.07
C VAL A 366 -5.17 -7.36 -27.86
N ALA A 367 -5.86 -7.95 -28.84
CA ALA A 367 -6.10 -9.39 -28.86
C ALA A 367 -4.88 -10.12 -29.44
N VAL A 368 -4.39 -11.14 -28.74
CA VAL A 368 -3.26 -11.97 -29.13
C VAL A 368 -3.60 -13.45 -29.00
N THR A 369 -2.90 -14.28 -29.77
CA THR A 369 -2.89 -15.73 -29.57
C THR A 369 -1.64 -16.06 -28.76
N LYS A 370 -1.81 -16.65 -27.57
CA LYS A 370 -0.71 -17.14 -26.73
C LYS A 370 -0.60 -18.65 -26.85
N THR A 371 0.62 -19.14 -26.62
CA THR A 371 0.96 -20.54 -26.61
C THR A 371 1.68 -20.84 -25.30
N ASP A 372 1.05 -21.58 -24.42
CA ASP A 372 1.63 -21.97 -23.13
C ASP A 372 2.03 -23.44 -23.18
N THR A 373 3.26 -23.73 -22.79
CA THR A 373 3.75 -25.10 -22.65
C THR A 373 3.92 -25.41 -21.18
N TYR A 374 3.25 -26.46 -20.70
CA TYR A 374 3.43 -26.96 -19.34
C TYR A 374 3.76 -28.45 -19.35
N THR A 375 4.60 -28.85 -18.40
CA THR A 375 4.93 -30.25 -18.15
C THR A 375 4.04 -30.78 -17.02
N TYR A 376 3.54 -32.00 -17.20
CA TYR A 376 2.91 -32.74 -16.11
C TYR A 376 3.44 -34.17 -16.08
N GLN A 377 3.42 -34.78 -14.90
CA GLN A 377 3.76 -36.19 -14.75
C GLN A 377 2.54 -37.03 -15.08
N ASP A 378 2.66 -37.82 -16.15
CA ASP A 378 1.70 -38.85 -16.49
C ASP A 378 2.20 -40.17 -15.90
N CYS A 379 1.55 -40.62 -14.83
CA CYS A 379 1.96 -41.82 -14.10
C CYS A 379 1.04 -42.99 -14.45
N GLU A 380 1.63 -44.08 -14.93
CA GLU A 380 0.94 -45.34 -15.18
C GLU A 380 1.45 -46.42 -14.22
N TRP A 381 0.54 -47.19 -13.65
CA TRP A 381 0.89 -48.32 -12.78
C TRP A 381 1.30 -49.53 -13.61
N VAL A 382 2.49 -50.09 -13.35
CA VAL A 382 3.02 -51.24 -14.10
C VAL A 382 3.07 -52.48 -13.21
N ASP A 383 2.18 -53.43 -13.50
CA ASP A 383 1.95 -54.63 -12.68
C ASP A 383 3.17 -55.56 -12.58
N GLU A 384 4.01 -55.65 -13.63
CA GLU A 384 5.19 -56.52 -13.63
C GLU A 384 6.23 -56.11 -12.58
N ILE A 385 6.31 -54.81 -12.27
CA ILE A 385 7.26 -54.25 -11.30
C ILE A 385 6.57 -53.79 -10.01
N GLN A 386 5.23 -53.81 -9.95
CA GLN A 386 4.42 -53.34 -8.82
C GLN A 386 4.77 -51.90 -8.40
N ASP A 387 4.93 -51.02 -9.39
CA ASP A 387 5.33 -49.63 -9.16
C ASP A 387 4.68 -48.67 -10.17
N TRP A 388 4.68 -47.37 -9.85
CA TRP A 388 4.28 -46.31 -10.77
C TRP A 388 5.46 -45.90 -11.64
N ILE A 389 5.27 -45.92 -12.96
CA ILE A 389 6.19 -45.29 -13.91
C ILE A 389 5.58 -43.95 -14.29
N CYS A 390 6.26 -42.87 -13.93
CA CYS A 390 5.89 -41.52 -14.33
C CYS A 390 6.75 -41.06 -15.50
N GLU A 391 6.12 -40.60 -16.56
CA GLU A 391 6.78 -39.92 -17.67
C GLU A 391 6.39 -38.44 -17.66
N GLU A 392 7.37 -37.55 -17.83
CA GLU A 392 7.06 -36.14 -18.07
C GLU A 392 6.52 -36.00 -19.50
N LYS A 393 5.30 -35.47 -19.61
CA LYS A 393 4.69 -35.11 -20.89
C LYS A 393 4.58 -33.60 -20.99
N GLU A 394 4.99 -33.07 -22.13
CA GLU A 394 4.74 -31.68 -22.51
C GLU A 394 3.37 -31.57 -23.17
N TYR A 395 2.58 -30.62 -22.69
CA TYR A 395 1.34 -30.21 -23.33
C TYR A 395 1.46 -28.74 -23.75
N THR A 396 1.04 -28.45 -24.98
CA THR A 396 1.00 -27.09 -25.52
C THR A 396 -0.46 -26.69 -25.68
N ASP A 397 -0.87 -25.66 -24.94
CA ASP A 397 -2.18 -25.03 -25.08
C ASP A 397 -2.05 -23.78 -25.96
N VAL A 398 -3.02 -23.55 -26.84
CA VAL A 398 -3.08 -22.38 -27.73
C VAL A 398 -4.43 -21.71 -27.52
N TYR A 399 -4.42 -20.48 -27.02
CA TYR A 399 -5.64 -19.75 -26.69
C TYR A 399 -5.54 -18.28 -27.08
N ASN A 400 -6.68 -17.66 -27.37
CA ASN A 400 -6.78 -16.23 -27.63
C ASN A 400 -7.04 -15.48 -26.33
N THR A 401 -6.40 -14.32 -26.17
CA THR A 401 -6.59 -13.48 -24.99
C THR A 401 -6.22 -12.02 -25.28
N LYS A 402 -6.70 -11.10 -24.44
CA LYS A 402 -6.23 -9.72 -24.41
C LYS A 402 -4.87 -9.61 -23.74
N ASP A 403 -4.01 -8.76 -24.28
CA ASP A 403 -2.71 -8.40 -23.72
C ASP A 403 -2.56 -6.88 -23.72
N LEU A 404 -1.86 -6.36 -22.71
CA LEU A 404 -1.52 -4.94 -22.62
C LEU A 404 -0.15 -4.71 -23.24
N GLN A 405 -0.11 -3.90 -24.30
CA GLN A 405 1.12 -3.49 -24.98
C GLN A 405 1.48 -2.04 -24.67
N LEU A 406 2.77 -1.80 -24.58
CA LEU A 406 3.37 -0.47 -24.54
C LEU A 406 3.60 0.00 -25.98
N VAL A 407 3.12 1.20 -26.29
CA VAL A 407 3.31 1.88 -27.58
C VAL A 407 4.25 3.06 -27.37
N PHE A 408 5.39 3.05 -28.06
CA PHE A 408 6.45 4.06 -27.91
C PHE A 408 6.37 5.15 -29.00
N ALA A 409 7.21 6.18 -28.86
CA ALA A 409 7.27 7.32 -29.78
C ALA A 409 7.57 6.94 -31.24
N ASP A 410 8.29 5.83 -31.46
CA ASP A 410 8.64 5.28 -32.77
C ASP A 410 7.61 4.29 -33.31
N GLU A 411 6.42 4.24 -32.69
CA GLU A 411 5.32 3.31 -32.98
C GLU A 411 5.66 1.83 -32.73
N SER A 412 6.83 1.52 -32.16
CA SER A 412 7.14 0.17 -31.72
C SER A 412 6.20 -0.26 -30.60
N ARG A 413 5.90 -1.56 -30.58
CA ARG A 413 4.99 -2.19 -29.62
C ARG A 413 5.70 -3.31 -28.89
N MET A 414 5.53 -3.37 -27.58
CA MET A 414 6.11 -4.41 -26.74
C MET A 414 5.14 -4.81 -25.65
N SER A 415 5.01 -6.10 -25.35
CA SER A 415 4.30 -6.50 -24.13
C SER A 415 5.07 -5.99 -22.90
N ILE A 416 4.35 -5.75 -21.81
CA ILE A 416 4.99 -5.34 -20.55
C ILE A 416 6.02 -6.38 -20.09
N GLU A 417 5.70 -7.67 -20.24
CA GLU A 417 6.58 -8.78 -19.89
C GLU A 417 7.92 -8.69 -20.65
N THR A 418 7.88 -8.64 -21.99
CA THR A 418 9.10 -8.52 -22.81
C THR A 418 9.89 -7.25 -22.51
N TYR A 419 9.20 -6.15 -22.16
CA TYR A 419 9.86 -4.90 -21.79
C TYR A 419 10.65 -5.00 -20.48
N ILE A 420 10.15 -5.76 -19.50
CA ILE A 420 10.77 -5.95 -18.18
C ILE A 420 11.84 -7.05 -18.20
N GLU A 421 11.63 -8.14 -18.93
CA GLU A 421 12.58 -9.26 -18.99
C GLU A 421 13.96 -8.88 -19.54
N SER A 422 14.03 -7.82 -20.35
CA SER A 422 15.26 -7.37 -20.99
C SER A 422 15.65 -5.96 -20.53
N GLY A 423 16.66 -5.88 -19.65
CA GLY A 423 17.35 -4.64 -19.32
C GLY A 423 17.38 -4.26 -17.83
N PHE A 424 16.68 -4.99 -16.95
CA PHE A 424 16.60 -4.63 -15.52
C PHE A 424 17.50 -5.47 -14.60
N GLY A 425 18.46 -6.22 -15.13
CA GLY A 425 19.29 -7.16 -14.35
C GLY A 425 20.01 -6.54 -13.15
N GLU A 426 20.57 -5.34 -13.28
CA GLU A 426 21.22 -4.68 -12.12
C GLU A 426 20.21 -4.23 -11.06
N LEU A 427 19.00 -3.82 -11.46
CA LEU A 427 17.94 -3.48 -10.54
C LEU A 427 17.46 -4.72 -9.79
N THR A 428 17.26 -5.84 -10.49
CA THR A 428 16.89 -7.12 -9.88
C THR A 428 17.90 -7.54 -8.81
N ASN A 429 19.19 -7.58 -9.14
CA ASN A 429 20.24 -7.92 -8.18
C ASN A 429 20.22 -7.01 -6.95
N LYS A 430 19.98 -5.71 -7.15
CA LYS A 430 19.96 -4.75 -6.05
C LYS A 430 18.71 -4.86 -5.16
N LEU A 431 17.59 -5.29 -5.73
CA LEU A 431 16.39 -5.62 -4.96
C LEU A 431 16.59 -6.92 -4.16
N GLU A 432 17.22 -7.93 -4.76
CA GLU A 432 17.60 -9.18 -4.07
C GLU A 432 18.54 -8.89 -2.88
N GLU A 433 19.58 -8.07 -3.07
CA GLU A 433 20.48 -7.60 -2.01
C GLU A 433 19.71 -6.88 -0.87
N LEU A 434 18.76 -6.01 -1.22
CA LEU A 434 17.96 -5.27 -0.24
C LEU A 434 17.06 -6.21 0.58
N LEU A 435 16.43 -7.19 -0.08
CA LEU A 435 15.54 -8.16 0.53
C LEU A 435 16.30 -9.26 1.31
N GLY A 436 17.60 -9.41 1.07
CA GLY A 436 18.42 -10.47 1.68
C GLY A 436 18.11 -11.84 1.08
N GLU A 437 17.60 -11.88 -0.14
CA GLU A 437 17.45 -13.10 -0.94
C GLU A 437 18.77 -13.31 -1.69
N GLU A 438 19.60 -14.27 -1.26
CA GLU A 438 20.74 -14.79 -2.02
C GLU A 438 20.37 -16.02 -2.84
#